data_AF-A0A9D4P466-F1
#
_entry.id   AF-A0A9D4P466-F1
#
_cell.length_a   1.000
_cell.length_b   1.000
_cell.length_c   1.000
_cell.angle_alpha   90.00
_cell.angle_beta   90.00
_cell.angle_gamma   90.00
#
_symmetry.space_group_name_H-M   'P 1'
#
loop_
_entity.id
_entity.type
_entity.pdbx_description
1 polymer ?
#
loop_
_entity_poly.entity_id
_entity_poly.type
_entity_poly.pdbx_seq_one_letter_code
_entity_poly.pdbx_strand_id
1 'polypeptide(L)'
;MKQISIDDSQKLDNLIKENEDKKLILLFTGTKKANGKSWCPDCVVADPIIESVVKETTEDQNMIFATVMVGDLPSWKSSDNGFRKHPKFAINCVPTLVNVPLNIRLEEGGCADKTLVKKLFEGTLETGVTSKAGTCVDGVCRLR
;
A
#
# COMPACT_ATOMS: atom_id res chain seq x y z
N MET A 1 8.87 12.59 -7.93
CA MET A 1 8.45 11.63 -6.89
C MET A 1 9.66 10.94 -6.27
N LYS A 2 9.76 10.94 -4.94
CA LYS A 2 10.82 10.22 -4.19
C LYS A 2 10.36 8.79 -3.87
N GLN A 3 11.22 7.79 -4.11
CA GLN A 3 10.94 6.38 -3.77
C GLN A 3 11.78 5.94 -2.56
N ILE A 4 11.15 5.23 -1.61
CA ILE A 4 11.77 4.80 -0.36
C ILE A 4 11.41 3.34 -0.09
N SER A 5 12.32 2.55 0.47
CA SER A 5 12.03 1.21 0.97
C SER A 5 12.10 1.20 2.50
N ILE A 6 11.12 0.59 3.14
CA ILE A 6 10.99 0.47 4.59
C ILE A 6 10.80 -1.00 4.96
N ASP A 7 11.43 -1.44 6.03
CA ASP A 7 11.38 -2.80 6.57
C ASP A 7 10.93 -2.85 8.04
N ASP A 8 10.74 -1.68 8.66
CA ASP A 8 10.44 -1.54 10.08
C ASP A 8 9.32 -0.53 10.35
N SER A 9 8.51 -0.82 11.36
CA SER A 9 7.36 0.00 11.74
C SER A 9 7.74 1.38 12.31
N GLN A 10 8.85 1.50 13.04
CA GLN A 10 9.30 2.79 13.58
C GLN A 10 9.80 3.71 12.47
N LYS A 11 10.48 3.14 11.47
CA LYS A 11 10.88 3.88 10.25
C LYS A 11 9.67 4.39 9.49
N LEU A 12 8.57 3.62 9.45
CA LEU A 12 7.32 4.06 8.85
C LEU A 12 6.72 5.27 9.59
N ASP A 13 6.66 5.22 10.91
CA ASP A 13 6.16 6.35 11.72
C ASP A 13 6.99 7.61 11.53
N ASN A 14 8.31 7.49 11.49
CA ASN A 14 9.20 8.62 11.24
C ASN A 14 8.98 9.20 9.84
N LEU A 15 8.84 8.35 8.81
CA LEU A 15 8.57 8.82 7.46
C LEU A 15 7.26 9.63 7.39
N ILE A 16 6.22 9.18 8.08
CA ILE A 16 4.92 9.86 8.11
C ILE A 16 5.06 11.23 8.78
N LYS A 17 5.71 11.30 9.94
CA LYS A 17 5.92 12.55 10.69
C LYS A 17 6.76 13.57 9.91
N GLU A 18 7.77 13.12 9.19
CA GLU A 18 8.65 14.01 8.41
C GLU A 18 8.01 14.54 7.12
N ASN A 19 6.89 13.98 6.68
CA ASN A 19 6.31 14.27 5.36
C ASN A 19 4.77 14.47 5.43
N GLU A 20 4.28 15.07 6.51
CA GLU A 20 2.85 15.37 6.70
C GLU A 20 2.28 16.33 5.64
N ASP A 21 3.14 17.15 5.04
CA ASP A 21 2.82 18.15 4.00
C ASP A 21 2.81 17.58 2.57
N LYS A 22 3.22 16.31 2.40
CA LYS A 22 3.42 15.68 1.09
C LYS A 22 2.38 14.61 0.78
N LYS A 23 2.25 14.29 -0.51
CA LYS A 23 1.48 13.12 -0.95
C LYS A 23 2.26 11.85 -0.65
N LEU A 24 1.97 11.22 0.49
CA LEU A 24 2.60 9.97 0.88
C LEU A 24 1.74 8.76 0.45
N ILE A 25 2.30 7.96 -0.45
CA ILE A 25 1.74 6.68 -0.91
C ILE A 25 2.57 5.54 -0.32
N LEU A 26 1.92 4.57 0.34
CA LEU A 26 2.56 3.42 0.97
C LEU A 26 2.12 2.13 0.28
N LEU A 27 3.06 1.28 -0.12
CA LEU A 27 2.79 -0.07 -0.60
C LEU A 27 3.29 -1.10 0.42
N PHE A 28 2.38 -1.75 1.12
CA PHE A 28 2.71 -2.90 1.98
C PHE A 28 2.77 -4.17 1.14
N THR A 29 3.95 -4.80 1.09
CA THR A 29 4.19 -5.98 0.27
C THR A 29 5.07 -7.00 1.00
N GLY A 30 4.91 -8.28 0.65
CA GLY A 30 5.74 -9.35 1.19
C GLY A 30 7.18 -9.26 0.71
N THR A 31 8.14 -9.60 1.57
CA THR A 31 9.56 -9.58 1.20
C THR A 31 9.86 -10.43 -0.04
N LYS A 32 10.75 -9.91 -0.89
CA LYS A 32 11.24 -10.63 -2.07
C LYS A 32 12.19 -11.73 -1.62
N LYS A 33 11.99 -12.95 -2.12
CA LYS A 33 12.91 -14.09 -1.92
C LYS A 33 14.19 -13.86 -2.73
N ALA A 34 15.17 -14.76 -2.59
CA ALA A 34 16.44 -14.72 -3.33
C ALA A 34 16.27 -14.68 -4.87
N ASN A 35 15.14 -15.17 -5.39
CA ASN A 35 14.80 -15.10 -6.82
C ASN A 35 14.19 -13.74 -7.25
N GLY A 36 14.18 -12.73 -6.37
CA GLY A 36 13.61 -11.42 -6.62
C GLY A 36 12.08 -11.34 -6.60
N LYS A 37 11.37 -12.45 -6.35
CA LYS A 37 9.90 -12.48 -6.30
C LYS A 37 9.39 -12.53 -4.87
N SER A 38 8.30 -11.80 -4.59
CA SER A 38 7.63 -11.89 -3.29
C SER A 38 7.10 -13.29 -3.02
N TRP A 39 7.03 -13.68 -1.75
CA TRP A 39 6.42 -14.96 -1.34
C TRP A 39 4.90 -14.98 -1.52
N CYS A 40 4.27 -13.80 -1.65
CA CYS A 40 2.84 -13.63 -1.88
C CYS A 40 2.55 -13.59 -3.40
N PRO A 41 1.68 -14.49 -3.92
CA PRO A 41 1.28 -14.49 -5.33
C PRO A 41 0.63 -13.18 -5.77
N ASP A 42 -0.25 -12.60 -4.95
CA ASP A 42 -0.97 -11.36 -5.30
C ASP A 42 -0.01 -10.17 -5.38
N CYS A 43 1.02 -10.13 -4.53
CA CYS A 43 2.09 -9.13 -4.64
C CYS A 43 2.84 -9.25 -5.97
N VAL A 44 3.07 -10.47 -6.47
CA VAL A 44 3.75 -10.69 -7.77
C VAL A 44 2.89 -10.21 -8.94
N VAL A 45 1.57 -10.35 -8.85
CA VAL A 45 0.63 -9.86 -9.87
C VAL A 45 0.53 -8.33 -9.84
N ALA A 46 0.49 -7.73 -8.64
CA ALA A 46 0.36 -6.29 -8.49
C ALA A 46 1.65 -5.50 -8.79
N ASP A 47 2.84 -6.06 -8.53
CA ASP A 47 4.15 -5.39 -8.70
C ASP A 47 4.30 -4.69 -10.07
N PRO A 48 4.10 -5.35 -11.23
CA PRO A 48 4.28 -4.70 -12.54
C PRO A 48 3.23 -3.60 -12.81
N ILE A 49 2.03 -3.72 -12.23
CA ILE A 49 0.94 -2.75 -12.42
C ILE A 49 1.23 -1.48 -11.64
N ILE A 50 1.62 -1.62 -10.37
CA ILE A 50 2.01 -0.49 -9.54
C ILE A 50 3.27 0.16 -10.10
N GLU A 51 4.27 -0.63 -10.53
CA GLU A 51 5.49 -0.09 -11.14
C GLU A 51 5.18 0.73 -12.41
N SER A 52 4.24 0.29 -13.24
CA SER A 52 3.77 1.05 -14.40
C SER A 52 3.19 2.42 -13.99
N VAL A 53 2.34 2.47 -12.95
CA VAL A 53 1.73 3.73 -12.49
C VAL A 53 2.76 4.64 -11.81
N VAL A 54 3.67 4.07 -11.03
CA VAL A 54 4.80 4.78 -10.42
C VAL A 54 5.65 5.46 -11.51
N LYS A 55 5.96 4.77 -12.61
CA LYS A 55 6.70 5.34 -13.76
C LYS A 55 5.94 6.51 -14.40
N GLU A 56 4.63 6.37 -14.60
CA GLU A 56 3.75 7.43 -15.13
C GLU A 56 3.66 8.65 -14.19
N THR A 57 3.86 8.48 -12.88
CA THR A 57 3.67 9.54 -11.85
C THR A 57 5.01 10.11 -11.33
N THR A 58 6.13 9.83 -12.01
CA THR A 58 7.47 10.22 -11.55
C THR A 58 7.69 11.73 -11.46
N GLU A 59 6.94 12.52 -12.22
CA GLU A 59 7.10 13.97 -12.32
C GLU A 59 6.60 14.75 -11.08
N ASP A 60 5.67 14.19 -10.28
CA ASP A 60 5.16 14.85 -9.07
C ASP A 60 6.24 14.92 -7.98
N GLN A 61 6.90 16.07 -7.87
CA GLN A 61 7.97 16.30 -6.88
C GLN A 61 7.44 16.37 -5.43
N ASN A 62 6.14 16.61 -5.25
CA ASN A 62 5.51 16.65 -3.93
C ASN A 62 4.98 15.27 -3.48
N MET A 63 5.28 14.21 -4.24
CA MET A 63 4.88 12.84 -3.93
C MET A 63 6.05 11.98 -3.44
N ILE A 64 5.77 11.19 -2.42
CA ILE A 64 6.65 10.15 -1.90
C ILE A 64 5.93 8.81 -2.03
N PHE A 65 6.60 7.85 -2.67
CA PHE A 65 6.18 6.47 -2.74
C PHE A 65 7.09 5.61 -1.86
N ALA A 66 6.53 4.95 -0.85
CA ALA A 66 7.29 4.08 0.04
C ALA A 66 6.82 2.62 -0.08
N THR A 67 7.74 1.73 -0.40
CA THR A 67 7.52 0.29 -0.36
C THR A 67 7.85 -0.22 1.04
N VAL A 68 6.83 -0.70 1.75
CA VAL A 68 6.91 -1.25 3.09
C VAL A 68 6.94 -2.78 3.01
N MET A 69 8.08 -3.35 3.35
CA MET A 69 8.33 -4.77 3.36
C MET A 69 7.84 -5.36 4.69
N VAL A 70 6.74 -6.12 4.66
CA VAL A 70 6.10 -6.62 5.90
C VAL A 70 6.83 -7.79 6.57
N GLY A 71 7.94 -8.23 5.98
CA GLY A 71 8.69 -9.42 6.38
C GLY A 71 8.40 -10.64 5.50
N ASP A 72 9.01 -11.77 5.87
CA ASP A 72 8.75 -13.07 5.27
C ASP A 72 7.38 -13.63 5.69
N LEU A 73 6.92 -14.72 5.06
CA LEU A 73 5.60 -15.29 5.33
C LEU A 73 5.39 -15.65 6.82
N PRO A 74 6.34 -16.28 7.54
CA PRO A 74 6.23 -16.51 8.98
C PRO A 74 6.10 -15.22 9.79
N SER A 75 6.96 -14.22 9.55
CA SER A 75 6.90 -12.93 10.26
C SER A 75 5.60 -12.19 9.98
N TRP A 76 5.09 -12.28 8.75
CA TRP A 76 3.80 -11.70 8.38
C TRP A 76 2.62 -12.39 9.06
N LYS A 77 2.64 -13.72 9.21
CA LYS A 77 1.57 -14.47 9.88
C LYS A 77 1.56 -14.29 11.40
N SER A 78 2.68 -13.85 11.99
CA SER A 78 2.74 -13.58 13.42
C SER A 78 1.71 -12.53 13.83
N SER A 79 0.98 -12.81 14.91
CA SER A 79 0.09 -11.84 15.55
C SER A 79 0.86 -10.62 16.07
N ASP A 80 2.16 -10.75 16.31
CA ASP A 80 3.02 -9.67 16.81
C ASP A 80 3.67 -8.84 15.70
N ASN A 81 3.28 -9.06 14.44
CA ASN A 81 3.76 -8.24 13.33
C ASN A 81 3.39 -6.76 13.54
N GLY A 82 4.41 -5.89 13.54
CA GLY A 82 4.25 -4.46 13.81
C GLY A 82 3.31 -3.75 12.82
N PHE A 83 3.22 -4.20 11.57
CA PHE A 83 2.33 -3.61 10.57
C PHE A 83 0.88 -4.06 10.74
N ARG A 84 0.66 -5.30 11.20
CA ARG A 84 -0.69 -5.81 11.56
C ARG A 84 -1.25 -5.09 12.79
N LYS A 85 -0.40 -4.81 13.78
CA LYS A 85 -0.76 -4.11 15.02
C LYS A 85 -0.64 -2.59 14.93
N HIS A 86 -0.26 -2.05 13.77
CA HIS A 86 0.00 -0.63 13.62
C HIS A 86 -1.28 0.19 13.88
N PRO A 87 -1.30 1.13 14.83
CA PRO A 87 -2.53 1.79 15.29
C PRO A 87 -3.25 2.57 14.17
N LYS A 88 -2.49 3.13 13.23
CA LYS A 88 -3.03 3.91 12.09
C LYS A 88 -3.46 3.05 10.90
N PHE A 89 -2.80 1.92 10.66
CA PHE A 89 -2.95 1.19 9.40
C PHE A 89 -3.56 -0.19 9.57
N ALA A 90 -3.21 -0.91 10.65
CA ALA A 90 -3.68 -2.26 10.97
C ALA A 90 -3.77 -3.17 9.73
N ILE A 91 -2.67 -3.35 9.00
CA ILE A 91 -2.68 -4.04 7.71
C ILE A 91 -3.08 -5.50 7.91
N ASN A 92 -4.15 -5.97 7.26
CA ASN A 92 -4.65 -7.34 7.44
C ASN A 92 -4.22 -8.30 6.32
N CYS A 93 -3.98 -7.75 5.14
CA CYS A 93 -3.66 -8.46 3.90
C CYS A 93 -2.52 -7.74 3.14
N VAL A 94 -1.86 -8.48 2.26
CA VAL A 94 -0.87 -7.93 1.32
C VAL A 94 -1.18 -8.47 -0.08
N PRO A 95 -0.99 -7.68 -1.15
CA PRO A 95 -0.54 -6.29 -1.14
C PRO A 95 -1.62 -5.33 -0.62
N THR A 96 -1.19 -4.26 0.05
CA THR A 96 -2.08 -3.14 0.43
C THR A 96 -1.43 -1.82 0.03
N LEU A 97 -2.12 -1.00 -0.75
CA LEU A 97 -1.64 0.30 -1.23
C LEU A 97 -2.44 1.42 -0.54
N VAL A 98 -1.79 2.37 0.11
CA VAL A 98 -2.43 3.42 0.92
C VAL A 98 -2.03 4.81 0.43
N ASN A 99 -3.00 5.68 0.21
CA ASN A 99 -2.80 7.13 0.11
C ASN A 99 -3.05 7.74 1.50
N VAL A 100 -1.98 8.17 2.17
CA VAL A 100 -2.03 8.59 3.58
C VAL A 100 -2.83 9.89 3.77
N PRO A 101 -2.63 10.98 3.01
CA PRO A 101 -3.41 12.20 3.18
C PRO A 101 -4.91 12.02 2.95
N LEU A 102 -5.29 11.21 1.95
CA LEU A 102 -6.71 10.93 1.65
C LEU A 102 -7.30 9.81 2.52
N ASN A 103 -6.45 9.15 3.33
CA ASN A 103 -6.77 7.96 4.10
C ASN A 103 -7.33 6.79 3.24
N ILE A 104 -7.10 6.77 1.91
CA ILE A 104 -7.65 5.76 0.98
C ILE A 104 -6.70 4.57 0.89
N ARG A 105 -7.23 3.34 0.75
CA ARG A 105 -6.40 2.18 0.46
C ARG A 105 -7.05 1.21 -0.52
N LEU A 106 -6.22 0.47 -1.25
CA LEU A 106 -6.57 -0.68 -2.07
C LEU A 106 -5.94 -1.91 -1.45
N GLU A 107 -6.63 -3.04 -1.49
CA GLU A 107 -6.17 -4.30 -0.92
C GLU A 107 -6.28 -5.40 -1.98
N GLU A 108 -5.31 -6.31 -1.99
CA GLU A 108 -5.30 -7.53 -2.82
C GLU A 108 -5.61 -7.23 -4.30
N GLY A 109 -6.79 -7.65 -4.79
CA GLY A 109 -7.21 -7.47 -6.17
C GLY A 109 -7.28 -6.00 -6.60
N GLY A 110 -7.57 -5.06 -5.69
CA GLY A 110 -7.54 -3.63 -6.02
C GLY A 110 -6.15 -3.12 -6.39
N CYS A 111 -5.10 -3.72 -5.83
CA CYS A 111 -3.72 -3.42 -6.20
C CYS A 111 -3.34 -3.95 -7.59
N ALA A 112 -4.13 -4.90 -8.12
CA ALA A 112 -3.96 -5.47 -9.45
C ALA A 112 -4.85 -4.80 -10.52
N ASP A 113 -5.54 -3.70 -10.20
CA ASP A 113 -6.28 -2.91 -11.17
C ASP A 113 -5.55 -1.59 -11.44
N LYS A 114 -5.01 -1.45 -12.66
CA LYS A 114 -4.27 -0.26 -13.08
C LYS A 114 -5.10 1.03 -12.95
N THR A 115 -6.40 0.96 -13.20
CA THR A 115 -7.31 2.12 -13.13
C THR A 115 -7.47 2.58 -11.69
N LEU A 116 -7.70 1.64 -10.77
CA LEU A 116 -7.84 1.96 -9.35
C LEU A 116 -6.54 2.49 -8.76
N VAL A 117 -5.42 1.85 -9.06
CA VAL A 117 -4.09 2.28 -8.63
C VAL A 117 -3.81 3.69 -9.14
N LYS A 118 -4.08 3.98 -10.41
CA LYS A 118 -3.90 5.32 -10.99
C LYS A 118 -4.77 6.37 -10.29
N LYS A 119 -6.07 6.09 -10.10
CA LYS A 119 -6.98 7.00 -9.37
C LYS A 119 -6.53 7.22 -7.93
N LEU A 120 -5.94 6.22 -7.27
CA LEU A 120 -5.39 6.37 -5.91
C LEU A 120 -4.18 7.31 -5.87
N PHE A 121 -3.28 7.22 -6.85
CA PHE A 121 -2.12 8.11 -6.99
C PHE A 121 -2.55 9.55 -7.32
N GLU A 122 -3.52 9.71 -8.21
CA GLU A 122 -4.05 11.02 -8.61
C GLU A 122 -4.93 11.66 -7.53
N GLY A 123 -5.47 10.85 -6.60
CA GLY A 123 -6.38 11.31 -5.55
C GLY A 123 -7.81 11.52 -6.03
N THR A 124 -8.20 10.86 -7.12
CA THR A 124 -9.51 10.99 -7.79
C THR A 124 -10.48 9.85 -7.47
N LEU A 125 -10.13 8.97 -6.52
CA LEU A 125 -11.05 7.94 -6.03
C LEU A 125 -12.23 8.59 -5.29
N GLU A 126 -13.45 8.43 -5.82
CA GLU A 126 -14.67 8.96 -5.23
C GLU A 126 -14.95 8.32 -3.85
N THR A 127 -15.28 9.16 -2.88
CA THR A 127 -15.71 8.72 -1.54
C THR A 127 -17.21 8.47 -1.56
N GLY A 128 -17.68 7.21 -1.64
CA GLY A 128 -19.13 6.97 -1.67
C GLY A 128 -19.68 5.57 -1.96
N VAL A 129 -18.88 4.55 -2.30
CA VAL A 129 -19.39 3.18 -2.60
C VAL A 129 -19.32 2.23 -1.38
N THR A 130 -19.62 2.72 -0.18
CA THR A 130 -19.57 1.87 1.04
C THR A 130 -20.93 1.81 1.70
N SER A 131 -21.74 0.82 1.30
CA SER A 131 -22.94 0.48 2.07
C SER A 131 -22.56 -0.35 3.30
N LYS A 132 -23.07 0.08 4.45
CA LYS A 132 -23.10 -0.70 5.69
C LYS A 132 -23.64 -2.10 5.39
N ALA A 133 -22.91 -3.11 5.86
CA ALA A 133 -23.21 -4.54 5.75
C ALA A 133 -22.82 -5.21 4.41
N GLY A 134 -21.51 -5.37 4.22
CA GLY A 134 -20.96 -6.54 3.51
C GLY A 134 -21.29 -6.66 2.04
N THR A 135 -20.60 -5.93 1.18
CA THR A 135 -20.06 -6.47 -0.08
C THR A 135 -18.93 -5.58 -0.57
N CYS A 136 -17.77 -6.15 -0.84
CA CYS A 136 -16.70 -5.47 -1.58
C CYS A 136 -17.13 -5.36 -3.04
N VAL A 137 -17.25 -4.14 -3.54
CA VAL A 137 -17.40 -3.85 -4.97
C VAL A 137 -16.19 -3.04 -5.39
N ASP A 138 -15.55 -3.47 -6.47
CA ASP A 138 -14.40 -2.83 -7.12
C ASP A 138 -13.12 -2.69 -6.27
N GLY A 139 -12.78 -3.72 -5.49
CA GLY A 139 -11.40 -3.94 -4.99
C GLY A 139 -10.85 -2.96 -3.95
N VAL A 140 -11.67 -2.03 -3.44
CA VAL A 140 -11.26 -1.05 -2.42
C VAL A 140 -11.75 -1.49 -1.05
N CYS A 141 -11.02 -2.40 -0.40
CA CYS A 141 -11.25 -2.68 1.01
C CYS A 141 -10.63 -1.54 1.85
N ARG A 142 -11.43 -0.93 2.72
CA ARG A 142 -10.91 -0.14 3.84
C ARG A 142 -11.28 -0.85 5.14
N LEU A 143 -10.28 -1.00 5.99
CA LEU A 143 -10.37 -1.42 7.38
C LEU A 143 -11.41 -0.64 8.19
N ARG A 144 -12.02 -1.35 9.14
CA ARG A 144 -12.84 -0.81 10.23
C ARG A 144 -12.14 0.29 11.01
#